data_AF-A0A5E4F4G5-F1
#
_entry.id   AF-A0A5E4F4G5-F1
#
_cell.length_a   1.000
_cell.length_b   1.000
_cell.length_c   1.000
_cell.angle_alpha   90.00
_cell.angle_beta   90.00
_cell.angle_gamma   90.00
#
_symmetry.space_group_name_H-M   'P 1'
#
loop_
_entity.id
_entity.type
_entity.pdbx_description
1 polymer ?
#
loop_
_entity_poly.entity_id
_entity_poly.type
_entity_poly.pdbx_seq_one_letter_code
_entity_poly.pdbx_strand_id
1 'polypeptide(L)'
;MEDSKTSDKLSEFLESGVYRLEDSNAVFIDPVRVLNRSYTRFRVSPSAYYSRSFDSKHAGQEARVSSNFRKRKRKEKKPQPLNDRERAADQRHQEVRPFLLKAHESLVRATELLEVVSNLKGNLCPSTSSPGAEQSLVELGRVWQAPLYEITLNFHPNDNAREDGGAPTIQYCEQRAFPVFNNLVVNETSEDVEAELLNSRYILPPESSFYMSDLGQIHNLIPAESDCGFNLIVIDPPWENGSARQKQRYSTLPNRYFLSLPVKQICHTDGALVALWVTNREKLRGFVEKELFPAWGVKYVATFFWLKVKADGSLISDLDLFHHRPYECLLLGLVHGKVTDSKQLSSTKPILPDNQIILSIPGGYSRKPPIAGLLHEYAPRLQRGRCIELFAREMTAGWISWGNEPLHFQESRNFMKT
;
A
#
# COMPACT_ATOMS: atom_id res chain seq x y z
N MET A 1 -33.97 -15.30 7.51
CA MET A 1 -33.13 -15.42 6.30
C MET A 1 -32.08 -14.31 6.20
N GLU A 2 -32.31 -13.11 6.77
CA GLU A 2 -31.30 -12.05 6.85
C GLU A 2 -30.15 -12.41 7.81
N ASP A 3 -30.43 -12.94 9.00
CA ASP A 3 -29.41 -13.31 10.00
C ASP A 3 -28.39 -14.36 9.52
N SER A 4 -28.81 -15.27 8.64
CA SER A 4 -27.90 -16.27 8.05
C SER A 4 -26.93 -15.62 7.06
N LYS A 5 -27.39 -14.64 6.28
CA LYS A 5 -26.56 -13.97 5.27
C LYS A 5 -25.58 -12.97 5.90
N THR A 6 -25.93 -12.35 7.03
CA THR A 6 -25.00 -11.47 7.77
C THR A 6 -23.92 -12.28 8.47
N SER A 7 -24.29 -13.41 9.09
CA SER A 7 -23.31 -14.34 9.70
C SER A 7 -22.31 -14.92 8.70
N ASP A 8 -22.75 -15.22 7.47
CA ASP A 8 -21.86 -15.72 6.41
C ASP A 8 -20.84 -14.65 5.96
N LYS A 9 -21.29 -13.40 5.80
CA LYS A 9 -20.40 -12.26 5.42
C LYS A 9 -19.38 -11.93 6.49
N LEU A 10 -19.77 -11.99 7.75
CA LEU A 10 -18.84 -11.73 8.85
C LEU A 10 -17.77 -12.82 8.90
N SER A 11 -18.16 -14.08 8.67
CA SER A 11 -17.22 -15.20 8.56
C SER A 11 -16.25 -15.00 7.39
N GLU A 12 -16.75 -14.62 6.21
CA GLU A 12 -15.92 -14.28 5.05
C GLU A 12 -14.96 -13.12 5.35
N PHE A 13 -15.39 -12.10 6.10
CA PHE A 13 -14.52 -11.00 6.52
C PHE A 13 -13.44 -11.44 7.52
N LEU A 14 -13.78 -12.32 8.47
CA LEU A 14 -12.84 -12.82 9.46
C LEU A 14 -11.71 -13.62 8.80
N GLU A 15 -12.02 -14.35 7.73
CA GLU A 15 -11.06 -15.11 6.92
C GLU A 15 -10.31 -14.25 5.90
N SER A 16 -11.03 -13.44 5.11
CA SER A 16 -10.47 -12.72 3.97
C SER A 16 -9.85 -11.37 4.33
N GLY A 17 -10.32 -10.73 5.41
CA GLY A 17 -10.04 -9.35 5.77
C GLY A 17 -10.80 -8.31 4.95
N VAL A 18 -11.71 -8.72 4.07
CA VAL A 18 -12.48 -7.83 3.17
C VAL A 18 -13.97 -7.99 3.44
N TYR A 19 -14.67 -6.88 3.63
CA TYR A 19 -16.12 -6.85 3.81
C TYR A 19 -16.76 -5.98 2.72
N ARG A 20 -17.63 -6.55 1.89
CA ARG A 20 -18.32 -5.82 0.81
C ARG A 20 -19.62 -5.20 1.34
N LEU A 21 -19.80 -3.88 1.15
CA LEU A 21 -20.96 -3.14 1.65
C LEU A 21 -22.04 -3.06 0.56
N GLU A 22 -23.02 -3.98 0.57
CA GLU A 22 -23.98 -4.22 -0.52
C GLU A 22 -24.70 -2.99 -1.09
N ASP A 23 -25.09 -2.04 -0.23
CA ASP A 23 -25.83 -0.85 -0.67
C ASP A 23 -24.95 0.22 -1.31
N SER A 24 -23.64 0.01 -1.36
CA SER A 24 -22.65 0.99 -1.82
C SER A 24 -21.60 0.33 -2.70
N ASN A 25 -21.03 1.07 -3.65
CA ASN A 25 -19.83 0.62 -4.36
C ASN A 25 -18.62 0.75 -3.42
N ALA A 26 -18.64 0.04 -2.29
CA ALA A 26 -17.66 0.19 -1.23
C ALA A 26 -17.27 -1.14 -0.59
N VAL A 27 -16.01 -1.21 -0.16
CA VAL A 27 -15.43 -2.34 0.55
C VAL A 27 -14.68 -1.83 1.77
N PHE A 28 -14.83 -2.53 2.90
CA PHE A 28 -13.99 -2.32 4.07
C PHE A 28 -12.84 -3.33 4.04
N ILE A 29 -11.62 -2.85 4.25
CA ILE A 29 -10.40 -3.67 4.29
C ILE A 29 -9.80 -3.59 5.69
N ASP A 30 -9.58 -4.74 6.32
CA ASP A 30 -8.71 -4.88 7.48
C ASP A 30 -7.30 -5.30 7.04
N PRO A 31 -6.31 -4.37 7.07
CA PRO A 31 -4.99 -4.64 6.50
C PRO A 31 -4.28 -5.83 7.12
N VAL A 32 -4.39 -6.01 8.44
CA VAL A 32 -3.71 -7.09 9.16
C VAL A 32 -4.24 -8.45 8.74
N ARG A 33 -5.57 -8.63 8.64
CA ARG A 33 -6.17 -9.87 8.14
C ARG A 33 -5.78 -10.14 6.69
N VAL A 34 -5.86 -9.14 5.82
CA VAL A 34 -5.48 -9.30 4.40
C VAL A 34 -4.02 -9.73 4.27
N LEU A 35 -3.11 -9.09 5.01
CA LEU A 35 -1.68 -9.40 4.94
C LEU A 35 -1.37 -10.77 5.53
N ASN A 36 -2.02 -11.19 6.62
CA ASN A 36 -1.85 -12.51 7.21
C ASN A 36 -2.20 -13.69 6.29
N ARG A 37 -2.97 -13.45 5.21
CA ARG A 37 -3.23 -14.48 4.18
C ARG A 37 -2.04 -14.74 3.27
N SER A 38 -1.07 -13.82 3.27
CA SER A 38 0.10 -13.85 2.39
C SER A 38 1.32 -14.47 3.06
N TYR A 39 1.24 -14.83 4.35
CA TYR A 39 2.34 -15.42 5.11
C TYR A 39 1.95 -16.82 5.59
N THR A 40 2.89 -17.77 5.55
CA THR A 40 2.63 -19.19 5.86
C THR A 40 3.18 -19.64 7.21
N ARG A 41 4.29 -19.08 7.66
CA ARG A 41 5.02 -19.41 8.90
C ARG A 41 5.01 -18.28 9.92
N PHE A 42 4.60 -17.09 9.49
CA PHE A 42 4.51 -15.90 10.31
C PHE A 42 3.12 -15.27 10.23
N ARG A 43 2.77 -14.53 11.27
CA ARG A 43 1.64 -13.62 11.29
C ARG A 43 2.11 -12.22 11.61
N VAL A 44 1.59 -11.27 10.86
CA VAL A 44 1.69 -9.85 11.13
C VAL A 44 1.15 -9.53 12.53
N SER A 45 1.98 -8.85 13.32
CA SER A 45 1.60 -8.30 14.62
C SER A 45 0.68 -7.10 14.44
N PRO A 46 -0.57 -7.13 14.95
CA PRO A 46 -1.49 -6.00 14.82
C PRO A 46 -0.97 -4.70 15.45
N SER A 47 -0.23 -4.80 16.56
CA SER A 47 0.26 -3.63 17.32
C SER A 47 1.58 -3.08 16.79
N ALA A 48 2.52 -3.96 16.41
CA ALA A 48 3.83 -3.56 15.93
C ALA A 48 3.81 -3.15 14.45
N TYR A 49 3.21 -3.98 13.59
CA TYR A 49 3.20 -3.71 12.15
C TYR A 49 2.19 -2.64 11.77
N TYR A 50 0.95 -2.74 12.27
CA TYR A 50 -0.14 -1.84 11.90
C TYR A 50 -0.69 -1.07 13.10
N SER A 51 0.19 -0.34 13.79
CA SER A 51 -0.20 0.49 14.92
C SER A 51 -1.29 1.49 14.53
N ARG A 52 -2.48 1.33 15.13
CA ARG A 52 -3.67 2.19 14.91
C ARG A 52 -3.64 3.44 15.80
N SER A 53 -2.47 3.79 16.32
CA SER A 53 -2.27 4.91 17.23
C SER A 53 -2.25 6.24 16.46
N PHE A 54 -3.42 6.69 16.02
CA PHE A 54 -3.65 8.12 15.84
C PHE A 54 -4.05 8.69 17.19
N ASP A 55 -3.08 8.87 18.09
CA ASP A 55 -3.30 9.68 19.26
C ASP A 55 -3.73 11.07 18.78
N SER A 56 -4.99 11.42 19.05
CA SER A 56 -5.39 12.81 18.99
C SER A 56 -4.60 13.52 20.09
N LYS A 57 -3.43 14.07 19.75
CA LYS A 57 -2.65 14.95 20.64
C LYS A 57 -3.36 16.29 20.94
N HIS A 58 -4.69 16.29 21.01
CA HIS A 58 -5.50 17.45 21.35
C HIS A 58 -6.53 17.22 22.46
N ALA A 59 -6.54 16.05 23.11
CA ALA A 59 -7.26 15.88 24.37
C ALA A 59 -6.25 15.74 25.51
N GLY A 60 -6.05 16.80 26.30
CA GLY A 60 -5.24 16.73 27.53
C GLY A 60 -3.98 17.60 27.58
N GLN A 61 -4.06 18.87 27.18
CA GLN A 61 -3.33 19.91 27.91
C GLN A 61 -4.37 20.90 28.43
N GLU A 62 -4.88 20.63 29.63
CA GLU A 62 -5.37 21.73 30.47
C GLU A 62 -4.20 22.68 30.64
N ALA A 63 -4.29 23.80 29.92
CA ALA A 63 -3.40 24.92 30.08
C ALA A 63 -3.49 25.37 31.53
N ARG A 64 -2.47 25.07 32.34
CA ARG A 64 -2.20 25.82 33.55
C ARG A 64 -2.15 27.29 33.15
N VAL A 65 -3.14 28.05 33.59
CA VAL A 65 -3.31 29.47 33.34
C VAL A 65 -2.13 30.19 33.97
N SER A 66 -1.07 30.40 33.18
CA SER A 66 -0.05 31.40 33.45
C SER A 66 -0.55 32.71 32.82
N SER A 67 -1.09 33.57 33.67
CA SER A 67 -1.45 34.94 33.32
C SER A 67 -0.19 35.71 32.94
N ASN A 68 0.02 35.95 31.64
CA ASN A 68 0.54 37.21 31.06
C ASN A 68 1.04 37.01 29.62
N PHE A 69 0.13 37.01 28.65
CA PHE A 69 0.46 37.48 27.30
C PHE A 69 -0.72 38.28 26.74
N ARG A 70 -0.45 39.54 26.41
CA ARG A 70 -1.40 40.47 25.81
C ARG A 70 -2.01 39.84 24.55
N LYS A 71 -3.29 39.46 24.61
CA LYS A 71 -4.08 38.97 23.46
C LYS A 71 -4.12 40.06 22.37
N ARG A 72 -3.24 39.96 21.37
CA ARG A 72 -3.50 40.59 20.07
C ARG A 72 -4.71 39.88 19.47
N LYS A 73 -5.86 40.56 19.39
CA LYS A 73 -7.03 40.11 18.62
C LYS A 73 -6.57 39.81 17.19
N ARG A 74 -6.40 38.54 16.84
CA ARG A 74 -6.21 38.11 15.45
C ARG A 74 -7.55 38.36 14.76
N LYS A 75 -7.62 39.39 13.90
CA LYS A 75 -8.77 39.62 13.02
C LYS A 75 -9.09 38.31 12.30
N GLU A 76 -10.34 37.85 12.38
CA GLU A 76 -10.85 36.84 11.45
C GLU A 76 -10.57 37.34 10.04
N LYS A 77 -9.70 36.63 9.32
CA LYS A 77 -9.49 36.91 7.89
C LYS A 77 -10.79 36.53 7.20
N LYS A 78 -11.40 37.49 6.49
CA LYS A 78 -12.49 37.21 5.55
C LYS A 78 -12.08 36.02 4.66
N PRO A 79 -12.99 35.06 4.37
CA PRO A 79 -12.66 33.96 3.48
C PRO A 79 -12.20 34.54 2.14
N GLN A 80 -10.94 34.27 1.81
CA GLN A 80 -10.33 34.69 0.57
C GLN A 80 -10.95 33.83 -0.55
N PRO A 81 -11.34 34.41 -1.70
CA PRO A 81 -11.95 33.62 -2.76
C PRO A 81 -10.98 32.53 -3.23
N LEU A 82 -11.49 31.32 -3.42
CA LEU A 82 -10.72 30.17 -3.90
C LEU A 82 -10.13 30.49 -5.29
N ASN A 83 -8.84 30.19 -5.47
CA ASN A 83 -8.21 30.28 -6.77
C ASN A 83 -8.75 29.19 -7.74
N ASP A 84 -8.45 29.30 -9.03
CA ASP A 84 -9.01 28.39 -10.05
C ASP A 84 -8.69 26.92 -9.77
N ARG A 85 -7.49 26.63 -9.27
CA ARG A 85 -7.09 25.25 -8.90
C ARG A 85 -7.84 24.78 -7.67
N GLU A 86 -8.08 25.67 -6.71
CA GLU A 86 -8.87 25.34 -5.53
C GLU A 86 -10.33 25.07 -5.87
N ARG A 87 -10.91 25.87 -6.78
CA ARG A 87 -12.28 25.63 -7.29
C ARG A 87 -12.39 24.29 -8.03
N ALA A 88 -11.42 23.94 -8.87
CA ALA A 88 -11.39 22.64 -9.53
C ALA A 88 -11.23 21.48 -8.53
N ALA A 89 -10.39 21.64 -7.50
CA ALA A 89 -10.24 20.66 -6.43
C ALA A 89 -11.54 20.49 -5.61
N ASP A 90 -12.31 21.57 -5.44
CA ASP A 90 -13.61 21.53 -4.78
C ASP A 90 -14.65 20.84 -5.64
N GLN A 91 -14.74 21.19 -6.92
CA GLN A 91 -15.67 20.58 -7.85
C GLN A 91 -15.53 19.05 -7.88
N ARG A 92 -14.30 18.54 -8.03
CA ARG A 92 -14.03 17.09 -7.99
C ARG A 92 -14.46 16.44 -6.68
N HIS A 93 -14.33 17.18 -5.58
CA HIS A 93 -14.81 16.68 -4.30
C HIS A 93 -16.32 16.63 -4.22
N GLN A 94 -17.02 17.66 -4.70
CA GLN A 94 -18.48 17.66 -4.75
C GLN A 94 -19.01 16.51 -5.62
N GLU A 95 -18.31 16.15 -6.69
CA GLU A 95 -18.65 15.00 -7.55
C GLU A 95 -18.55 13.66 -6.79
N VAL A 96 -17.50 13.45 -5.99
CA VAL A 96 -17.30 12.18 -5.26
C VAL A 96 -18.02 12.13 -3.89
N ARG A 97 -18.33 13.29 -3.30
CA ARG A 97 -18.88 13.42 -1.94
C ARG A 97 -20.10 12.54 -1.68
N PRO A 98 -21.10 12.42 -2.58
CA PRO A 98 -22.25 11.54 -2.36
C PRO A 98 -21.87 10.06 -2.20
N PHE A 99 -20.88 9.59 -2.96
CA PHE A 99 -20.38 8.21 -2.88
C PHE A 99 -19.65 7.94 -1.56
N LEU A 100 -18.84 8.91 -1.10
CA LEU A 100 -18.13 8.82 0.17
C LEU A 100 -19.11 8.78 1.36
N LEU A 101 -20.13 9.65 1.35
CA LEU A 101 -21.15 9.67 2.39
C LEU A 101 -21.95 8.37 2.40
N LYS A 102 -22.41 7.91 1.24
CA LYS A 102 -23.15 6.64 1.13
C LYS A 102 -22.33 5.45 1.64
N ALA A 103 -21.03 5.40 1.31
CA ALA A 103 -20.13 4.36 1.78
C ALA A 103 -19.94 4.42 3.31
N HIS A 104 -19.80 5.62 3.88
CA HIS A 104 -19.70 5.81 5.33
C HIS A 104 -21.02 5.45 6.04
N GLU A 105 -22.17 5.84 5.51
CA GLU A 105 -23.49 5.44 6.03
C GLU A 105 -23.69 3.93 6.00
N SER A 106 -23.28 3.25 4.93
CA SER A 106 -23.29 1.78 4.87
C SER A 106 -22.38 1.15 5.92
N LEU A 107 -21.19 1.73 6.17
CA LEU A 107 -20.31 1.26 7.25
C LEU A 107 -20.96 1.43 8.64
N VAL A 108 -21.58 2.58 8.90
CA VAL A 108 -22.27 2.85 10.17
C VAL A 108 -23.44 1.90 10.40
N ARG A 109 -24.13 1.48 9.34
CA ARG A 109 -25.21 0.47 9.39
C ARG A 109 -24.69 -0.95 9.62
N ALA A 110 -23.44 -1.25 9.30
CA ALA A 110 -22.83 -2.57 9.50
C ALA A 110 -22.35 -2.76 10.95
N THR A 111 -23.29 -2.82 11.90
CA THR A 111 -23.01 -2.85 13.35
C THR A 111 -22.14 -4.04 13.78
N GLU A 112 -22.37 -5.23 13.22
CA GLU A 112 -21.56 -6.43 13.52
C GLU A 112 -20.09 -6.25 13.12
N LEU A 113 -19.82 -5.66 11.96
CA LEU A 113 -18.48 -5.33 11.51
C LEU A 113 -17.82 -4.33 12.47
N LEU A 114 -18.54 -3.28 12.86
CA LEU A 114 -18.03 -2.26 13.77
C LEU A 114 -17.72 -2.80 15.16
N GLU A 115 -18.48 -3.76 15.65
CA GLU A 115 -18.21 -4.44 16.92
C GLU A 115 -16.88 -5.22 16.84
N VAL A 116 -16.69 -6.02 15.80
CA VAL A 116 -15.42 -6.74 15.55
C VAL A 116 -14.25 -5.77 15.40
N VAL A 117 -14.43 -4.69 14.64
CA VAL A 117 -13.38 -3.71 14.35
C VAL A 117 -13.02 -2.89 15.59
N SER A 118 -13.99 -2.55 16.44
CA SER A 118 -13.77 -1.82 17.69
C SER A 118 -12.97 -2.65 18.70
N ASN A 119 -13.21 -3.96 18.75
CA ASN A 119 -12.48 -4.89 19.61
C ASN A 119 -11.00 -5.05 19.22
N LEU A 120 -10.60 -4.65 18.01
CA LEU A 120 -9.18 -4.64 17.59
C LEU A 120 -8.32 -3.62 18.36
N LYS A 121 -8.92 -2.65 19.07
CA LYS A 121 -8.20 -1.77 20.00
C LYS A 121 -7.73 -2.48 21.28
N GLY A 122 -8.34 -3.61 21.66
CA GLY A 122 -8.10 -4.28 22.94
C GLY A 122 -6.72 -4.94 23.09
N ASN A 123 -6.02 -5.21 21.99
CA ASN A 123 -4.74 -5.92 21.99
C ASN A 123 -3.52 -4.97 21.94
N LEU A 124 -3.59 -3.86 22.68
CA LEU A 124 -2.47 -2.95 22.87
C LEU A 124 -1.52 -3.54 23.93
N CYS A 125 -0.62 -4.42 23.53
CA CYS A 125 0.60 -4.62 24.32
C CYS A 125 1.45 -3.34 24.20
N PRO A 126 1.84 -2.68 25.31
CA PRO A 126 2.81 -1.60 25.23
C PRO A 126 4.13 -2.22 24.77
N SER A 127 4.51 -1.97 23.52
CA SER A 127 5.83 -2.35 23.02
C SER A 127 6.86 -1.47 23.72
N THR A 128 7.44 -1.97 24.81
CA THR A 128 8.70 -1.47 25.36
C THR A 128 9.82 -1.98 24.47
N SER A 129 10.05 -1.31 23.34
CA SER A 129 11.30 -1.46 22.59
C SER A 129 11.97 -0.10 22.57
N SER A 130 13.14 -0.01 23.19
CA SER A 130 14.09 1.07 22.96
C SER A 130 14.33 1.20 21.45
N PRO A 131 14.46 2.43 20.91
CA PRO A 131 14.92 2.59 19.54
C PRO A 131 16.38 2.15 19.51
N GLY A 132 16.62 0.88 19.18
CA GLY A 132 17.88 0.50 18.56
C GLY A 132 18.09 1.41 17.35
N ALA A 133 19.34 1.76 17.03
CA ALA A 133 19.63 2.62 15.91
C ALA A 133 19.13 1.96 14.61
N GLU A 134 17.90 2.29 14.20
CA GLU A 134 17.34 1.88 12.91
C GLU A 134 18.25 2.46 11.84
N GLN A 135 19.02 1.59 11.20
CA GLN A 135 19.86 2.00 10.09
C GLN A 135 18.97 2.27 8.89
N SER A 136 19.05 3.49 8.36
CA SER A 136 18.28 3.88 7.19
C SER A 136 18.79 3.11 5.96
N LEU A 137 17.98 2.17 5.45
CA LEU A 137 18.26 1.46 4.19
C LEU A 137 18.53 2.43 3.04
N VAL A 138 17.87 3.59 3.05
CA VAL A 138 18.06 4.66 2.06
C VAL A 138 19.46 5.28 2.15
N GLU A 139 20.00 5.45 3.36
CA GLU A 139 21.36 5.98 3.55
C GLU A 139 22.41 4.93 3.17
N LEU A 140 22.17 3.67 3.54
CA LEU A 140 23.02 2.53 3.16
C LEU A 140 23.09 2.35 1.63
N GLY A 141 22.00 2.58 0.91
CA GLY A 141 21.99 2.52 -0.56
C GLY A 141 22.74 3.66 -1.25
N ARG A 142 23.09 4.74 -0.54
CA ARG A 142 23.79 5.92 -1.10
C ARG A 142 25.29 5.90 -0.90
N VAL A 143 25.80 5.04 -0.01
CA VAL A 143 27.25 4.95 0.19
C VAL A 143 27.90 4.18 -0.94
N TRP A 144 29.18 4.45 -1.21
CA TRP A 144 29.91 3.75 -2.27
C TRP A 144 30.06 2.25 -1.97
N GLN A 145 30.00 1.84 -0.70
CA GLN A 145 29.98 0.44 -0.29
C GLN A 145 28.63 -0.26 -0.49
N ALA A 146 27.58 0.43 -0.97
CA ALA A 146 26.25 -0.17 -1.12
C ALA A 146 26.28 -1.52 -1.86
N PRO A 147 27.03 -1.69 -2.97
CA PRO A 147 27.10 -2.98 -3.68
C PRO A 147 27.76 -4.12 -2.89
N LEU A 148 28.44 -3.83 -1.78
CA LEU A 148 29.12 -4.81 -0.92
C LEU A 148 28.22 -5.35 0.19
N TYR A 149 27.06 -4.74 0.43
CA TYR A 149 26.12 -5.25 1.41
C TYR A 149 25.37 -6.46 0.86
N GLU A 150 25.41 -7.54 1.63
CA GLU A 150 24.71 -8.78 1.29
C GLU A 150 23.55 -9.02 2.26
N ILE A 151 22.49 -9.61 1.73
CA ILE A 151 21.38 -10.17 2.48
C ILE A 151 21.43 -11.69 2.39
N THR A 152 21.36 -12.36 3.54
CA THR A 152 21.39 -13.83 3.63
C THR A 152 19.97 -14.35 3.80
N LEU A 153 19.49 -15.15 2.86
CA LEU A 153 18.22 -15.86 2.94
C LEU A 153 18.42 -17.23 3.59
N ASN A 154 17.58 -17.55 4.59
CA ASN A 154 17.61 -18.80 5.34
C ASN A 154 16.44 -19.69 4.90
N PHE A 155 16.72 -20.66 4.03
CA PHE A 155 15.73 -21.62 3.53
C PHE A 155 15.64 -22.83 4.45
N HIS A 156 14.43 -23.12 4.92
CA HIS A 156 14.19 -24.35 5.66
C HIS A 156 14.13 -25.55 4.70
N PRO A 157 14.72 -26.69 5.07
CA PRO A 157 14.56 -27.92 4.28
C PRO A 157 13.08 -28.34 4.30
N ASN A 158 12.53 -28.60 3.12
CA ASN A 158 11.17 -29.11 2.92
C ASN A 158 10.91 -30.35 3.80
N ASP A 159 9.85 -30.34 4.61
CA ASP A 159 9.40 -31.53 5.36
C ASP A 159 8.87 -32.66 4.45
N ASN A 160 8.79 -32.43 3.13
CA ASN A 160 8.27 -33.37 2.12
C ASN A 160 9.25 -34.51 1.74
N ALA A 161 10.36 -34.70 2.46
CA ALA A 161 11.33 -35.78 2.21
C ALA A 161 11.32 -36.90 3.28
N ARG A 162 10.21 -37.06 4.03
CA ARG A 162 10.11 -38.08 5.08
C ARG A 162 9.06 -39.15 4.77
N GLU A 163 9.42 -40.10 3.91
CA GLU A 163 8.78 -41.42 3.91
C GLU A 163 9.73 -42.58 4.25
N ASP A 164 11.04 -42.37 4.44
CA ASP A 164 11.91 -43.44 4.93
C ASP A 164 12.41 -43.18 6.34
N GLY A 165 11.98 -44.04 7.27
CA GLY A 165 12.29 -43.99 8.69
C GLY A 165 13.78 -44.18 8.96
N GLY A 166 14.45 -43.13 9.40
CA GLY A 166 15.80 -43.23 9.96
C GLY A 166 16.31 -41.93 10.58
N ALA A 167 16.53 -41.95 11.91
CA ALA A 167 17.31 -41.04 12.76
C ALA A 167 17.05 -39.51 12.69
N PRO A 168 17.29 -38.74 13.77
CA PRO A 168 17.08 -37.29 13.75
C PRO A 168 18.11 -36.62 12.83
N THR A 169 17.69 -36.31 11.61
CA THR A 169 18.50 -35.57 10.63
C THR A 169 18.77 -34.17 11.18
N ILE A 170 20.03 -33.80 11.33
CA ILE A 170 20.47 -32.43 11.61
C ILE A 170 19.84 -31.54 10.53
N GLN A 171 18.96 -30.64 10.94
CA GLN A 171 18.15 -29.80 10.05
C GLN A 171 19.05 -28.71 9.46
N TYR A 172 19.73 -29.00 8.36
CA TYR A 172 20.57 -28.02 7.66
C TYR A 172 19.67 -26.97 7.00
N CYS A 173 19.75 -25.74 7.50
CA CYS A 173 19.16 -24.57 6.85
C CYS A 173 20.06 -24.20 5.66
N GLU A 174 19.53 -24.19 4.45
CA GLU A 174 20.29 -23.74 3.28
C GLU A 174 20.36 -22.22 3.31
N GLN A 175 21.57 -21.67 3.40
CA GLN A 175 21.80 -20.22 3.40
C GLN A 175 22.31 -19.78 2.04
N ARG A 176 21.70 -18.73 1.48
CA ARG A 176 22.18 -18.09 0.25
C ARG A 176 22.31 -16.59 0.48
N ALA A 177 23.48 -16.04 0.18
CA ALA A 177 23.76 -14.61 0.27
C ALA A 177 23.63 -13.96 -1.11
N PHE A 178 23.06 -12.75 -1.15
CA PHE A 178 22.86 -11.97 -2.36
C PHE A 178 23.26 -10.52 -2.11
N PRO A 179 23.86 -9.81 -3.08
CA PRO A 179 23.93 -8.35 -3.02
C PRO A 179 22.53 -7.77 -2.84
N VAL A 180 22.36 -6.88 -1.85
CA VAL A 180 21.03 -6.37 -1.48
C VAL A 180 20.59 -5.18 -2.33
N PHE A 181 21.55 -4.36 -2.78
CA PHE A 181 21.30 -3.16 -3.60
C PHE A 181 21.55 -3.45 -5.09
N ASN A 182 20.71 -2.85 -5.95
CA ASN A 182 20.79 -2.96 -7.41
C ASN A 182 20.76 -4.41 -7.94
N ASN A 183 20.14 -5.31 -7.19
CA ASN A 183 20.02 -6.71 -7.51
C ASN A 183 18.61 -7.20 -7.15
N LEU A 184 18.13 -8.20 -7.89
CA LEU A 184 16.84 -8.82 -7.60
C LEU A 184 17.05 -9.93 -6.57
N VAL A 185 16.45 -9.77 -5.39
CA VAL A 185 16.45 -10.80 -4.34
C VAL A 185 15.09 -11.49 -4.36
N VAL A 186 15.10 -12.81 -4.50
CA VAL A 186 13.90 -13.61 -4.80
C VAL A 186 13.72 -14.67 -3.72
N ASN A 187 12.50 -14.73 -3.16
CA ASN A 187 11.99 -15.91 -2.48
C ASN A 187 11.13 -16.70 -3.46
N GLU A 188 11.70 -17.74 -4.07
CA GLU A 188 10.99 -18.62 -5.02
C GLU A 188 10.17 -19.71 -4.32
N THR A 189 10.26 -19.81 -2.99
CA THR A 189 9.59 -20.87 -2.24
C THR A 189 8.12 -20.53 -1.97
N SER A 190 7.33 -21.56 -1.72
CA SER A 190 5.95 -21.44 -1.26
C SER A 190 5.84 -21.12 0.24
N GLU A 191 6.95 -20.79 0.90
CA GLU A 191 6.99 -20.50 2.34
C GLU A 191 7.66 -19.16 2.64
N ASP A 192 7.40 -18.65 3.86
CA ASP A 192 8.09 -17.46 4.36
C ASP A 192 9.58 -17.75 4.62
N VAL A 193 10.44 -16.86 4.17
CA VAL A 193 11.90 -16.96 4.34
C VAL A 193 12.38 -15.87 5.30
N GLU A 194 13.18 -16.28 6.29
CA GLU A 194 13.88 -15.35 7.17
C GLU A 194 15.15 -14.85 6.46
N ALA A 195 15.32 -13.54 6.38
CA ALA A 195 16.47 -12.89 5.77
C ALA A 195 17.26 -12.09 6.80
N GLU A 196 18.58 -12.01 6.67
CA GLU A 196 19.44 -11.24 7.55
C GLU A 196 20.29 -10.23 6.77
N LEU A 197 20.27 -8.97 7.21
CA LEU A 197 21.07 -7.88 6.69
C LEU A 197 21.55 -7.00 7.87
N LEU A 198 22.87 -6.82 8.01
CA LEU A 198 23.47 -5.94 9.03
C LEU A 198 22.91 -6.17 10.46
N ASN A 199 22.78 -7.43 10.86
CA ASN A 199 22.21 -7.89 12.15
C ASN A 199 20.70 -7.62 12.35
N SER A 200 20.02 -7.14 11.31
CA SER A 200 18.56 -7.01 11.30
C SER A 200 17.95 -8.20 10.56
N ARG A 201 16.86 -8.74 11.10
CA ARG A 201 16.14 -9.87 10.50
C ARG A 201 14.88 -9.38 9.83
N TYR A 202 14.59 -9.92 8.65
CA TYR A 202 13.44 -9.59 7.82
C TYR A 202 12.68 -10.86 7.44
N ILE A 203 11.39 -10.73 7.18
CA ILE A 203 10.52 -11.82 6.73
C ILE A 203 10.11 -11.55 5.28
N LEU A 204 10.45 -12.46 4.37
CA LEU A 204 10.04 -12.39 2.98
C LEU A 204 8.85 -13.32 2.76
N PRO A 205 7.72 -12.82 2.25
CA PRO A 205 6.57 -13.66 1.95
C PRO A 205 6.86 -14.64 0.79
N PRO A 206 6.02 -15.68 0.59
CA PRO A 206 6.20 -16.66 -0.46
C PRO A 206 6.16 -16.03 -1.86
N GLU A 207 6.89 -16.65 -2.79
CA GLU A 207 6.89 -16.29 -4.22
C GLU A 207 7.10 -14.79 -4.49
N SER A 208 7.80 -14.10 -3.59
CA SER A 208 7.98 -12.65 -3.64
C SER A 208 9.40 -12.26 -4.00
N SER A 209 9.57 -11.04 -4.48
CA SER A 209 10.91 -10.51 -4.76
C SER A 209 10.97 -9.04 -4.40
N PHE A 210 12.18 -8.56 -4.12
CA PHE A 210 12.40 -7.12 -4.05
C PHE A 210 13.63 -6.72 -4.86
N TYR A 211 13.59 -5.49 -5.36
CA TYR A 211 14.72 -4.84 -6.02
C TYR A 211 14.95 -3.50 -5.36
N MET A 212 16.00 -3.40 -4.54
CA MET A 212 16.30 -2.20 -3.77
C MET A 212 17.25 -1.29 -4.54
N SER A 213 16.73 -0.19 -5.07
CA SER A 213 17.53 0.77 -5.84
C SER A 213 16.87 2.15 -5.89
N ASP A 214 17.65 3.12 -6.34
CA ASP A 214 17.13 4.44 -6.68
C ASP A 214 16.49 4.47 -8.08
N LEU A 215 15.88 5.62 -8.40
CA LEU A 215 15.22 5.86 -9.68
C LEU A 215 16.18 5.80 -10.88
N GLY A 216 17.49 6.03 -10.68
CA GLY A 216 18.48 5.93 -11.75
C GLY A 216 18.63 4.50 -12.28
N GLN A 217 18.32 3.50 -11.47
CA GLN A 217 18.42 2.08 -11.81
C GLN A 217 17.08 1.43 -12.21
N ILE A 218 16.00 2.20 -12.30
CA ILE A 218 14.65 1.67 -12.62
C ILE A 218 14.60 0.89 -13.94
N HIS A 219 15.46 1.24 -14.90
CA HIS A 219 15.52 0.58 -16.20
C HIS A 219 15.99 -0.88 -16.13
N ASN A 220 16.62 -1.30 -15.02
CA ASN A 220 17.00 -2.70 -14.80
C ASN A 220 15.78 -3.61 -14.55
N LEU A 221 14.60 -3.03 -14.31
CA LEU A 221 13.34 -3.79 -14.22
C LEU A 221 12.73 -4.11 -15.59
N ILE A 222 13.25 -3.55 -16.68
CA ILE A 222 12.74 -3.83 -18.02
C ILE A 222 13.05 -5.30 -18.33
N PRO A 223 12.04 -6.15 -18.56
CA PRO A 223 12.27 -7.55 -18.84
C PRO A 223 12.97 -7.70 -20.20
N ALA A 224 13.86 -8.69 -20.31
CA ALA A 224 14.54 -9.00 -21.57
C ALA A 224 13.53 -9.38 -22.68
N GLU A 225 12.50 -10.12 -22.32
CA GLU A 225 11.39 -10.50 -23.19
C GLU A 225 10.11 -9.76 -22.77
N SER A 226 9.43 -9.12 -23.71
CA SER A 226 8.22 -8.34 -23.39
C SER A 226 7.06 -9.20 -22.87
N ASP A 227 7.03 -10.51 -23.19
CA ASP A 227 6.05 -11.47 -22.68
C ASP A 227 6.31 -11.84 -21.20
N CYS A 228 7.40 -11.35 -20.62
CA CYS A 228 7.72 -11.48 -19.19
C CYS A 228 7.40 -10.20 -18.40
N GLY A 229 6.69 -9.24 -19.00
CA GLY A 229 6.29 -7.99 -18.38
C GLY A 229 5.14 -8.12 -17.36
N PHE A 230 4.82 -7.01 -16.71
CA PHE A 230 3.80 -6.94 -15.66
C PHE A 230 2.42 -6.64 -16.24
N ASN A 231 1.38 -7.32 -15.75
CA ASN A 231 -0.01 -7.05 -16.09
C ASN A 231 -0.75 -6.27 -15.00
N LEU A 232 -0.15 -6.13 -13.82
CA LEU A 232 -0.63 -5.26 -12.74
C LEU A 232 0.55 -4.47 -12.15
N ILE A 233 0.45 -3.15 -12.19
CA ILE A 233 1.47 -2.22 -11.72
C ILE A 233 0.82 -1.26 -10.72
N VAL A 234 1.27 -1.28 -9.47
CA VAL A 234 0.87 -0.33 -8.43
C VAL A 234 2.00 0.67 -8.19
N ILE A 235 1.67 1.95 -8.09
CA ILE A 235 2.66 3.02 -7.95
C ILE A 235 2.23 3.96 -6.81
N ASP A 236 3.04 4.08 -5.75
CA ASP A 236 2.84 5.05 -4.65
C ASP A 236 4.04 6.00 -4.53
N PRO A 237 4.20 6.95 -5.47
CA PRO A 237 5.41 7.74 -5.53
C PRO A 237 5.46 8.75 -4.36
N PRO A 238 6.67 9.13 -3.90
CA PRO A 238 6.85 10.11 -2.83
C PRO A 238 6.60 11.53 -3.34
N TRP A 239 5.33 11.86 -3.59
CA TRP A 239 4.90 13.15 -4.11
C TRP A 239 5.43 14.32 -3.28
N GLU A 240 5.83 15.40 -3.95
CA GLU A 240 6.18 16.64 -3.26
C GLU A 240 5.00 17.17 -2.43
N ASN A 241 5.09 17.00 -1.12
CA ASN A 241 4.11 17.50 -0.17
C ASN A 241 4.78 18.41 0.88
N GLY A 242 4.02 19.41 1.35
CA GLY A 242 4.53 20.36 2.34
C GLY A 242 4.77 19.69 3.70
N SER A 243 3.99 18.66 4.02
CA SER A 243 4.03 17.95 5.30
C SER A 243 5.24 17.00 5.44
N ALA A 244 5.66 16.29 4.39
CA ALA A 244 6.86 15.46 4.43
C ALA A 244 8.12 16.33 4.37
N ARG A 245 8.11 17.44 3.62
CA ARG A 245 9.19 18.44 3.67
C ARG A 245 9.38 19.02 5.06
N GLN A 246 8.29 19.37 5.75
CA GLN A 246 8.36 19.90 7.12
C GLN A 246 8.78 18.85 8.16
N LYS A 247 8.42 17.58 7.96
CA LYS A 247 8.72 16.49 8.90
C LYS A 247 10.00 15.72 8.56
N GLN A 248 10.70 16.08 7.47
CA GLN A 248 11.94 15.45 6.96
C GLN A 248 11.93 13.91 6.93
N ARG A 249 10.76 13.28 6.70
CA ARG A 249 10.64 11.82 6.84
C ARG A 249 11.25 11.03 5.67
N TYR A 250 11.41 11.66 4.51
CA TYR A 250 12.07 11.11 3.34
C TYR A 250 12.48 12.24 2.38
N SER A 251 13.51 12.03 1.57
CA SER A 251 13.90 12.97 0.52
C SER A 251 12.86 12.97 -0.60
N THR A 252 12.22 14.11 -0.87
CA THR A 252 11.27 14.25 -1.97
C THR A 252 12.01 14.52 -3.28
N LEU A 253 11.72 13.75 -4.33
CA LEU A 253 12.16 14.05 -5.70
C LEU A 253 11.19 15.03 -6.36
N PRO A 254 11.67 15.92 -7.26
CA PRO A 254 10.75 16.71 -8.08
C PRO A 254 9.82 15.81 -8.89
N ASN A 255 8.52 16.08 -8.88
CA ASN A 255 7.52 15.19 -9.51
C ASN A 255 7.80 14.88 -10.99
N ARG A 256 8.53 15.75 -11.69
CA ARG A 256 8.92 15.55 -13.10
C ARG A 256 9.84 14.35 -13.30
N TYR A 257 10.61 13.94 -12.28
CA TYR A 257 11.45 12.74 -12.36
C TYR A 257 10.61 11.48 -12.60
N PHE A 258 9.36 11.43 -12.15
CA PHE A 258 8.50 10.28 -12.39
C PHE A 258 8.14 10.09 -13.89
N LEU A 259 8.35 11.09 -14.74
CA LEU A 259 8.23 10.92 -16.20
C LEU A 259 9.26 9.93 -16.76
N SER A 260 10.38 9.68 -16.08
CA SER A 260 11.40 8.71 -16.51
C SER A 260 11.02 7.26 -16.21
N LEU A 261 9.95 7.01 -15.45
CA LEU A 261 9.54 5.64 -15.14
C LEU A 261 9.18 4.90 -16.45
N PRO A 262 9.79 3.74 -16.73
CA PRO A 262 9.60 3.01 -17.96
C PRO A 262 8.30 2.17 -17.93
N VAL A 263 7.19 2.72 -17.44
CA VAL A 263 5.92 2.00 -17.22
C VAL A 263 5.49 1.23 -18.46
N LYS A 264 5.50 1.87 -19.63
CA LYS A 264 5.16 1.22 -20.90
C LYS A 264 6.07 0.04 -21.27
N GLN A 265 7.35 0.11 -20.90
CA GLN A 265 8.36 -0.88 -21.28
C GLN A 265 8.36 -2.09 -20.34
N ILE A 266 7.94 -1.90 -19.09
CA ILE A 266 7.80 -3.00 -18.11
C ILE A 266 6.46 -3.73 -18.22
N CYS A 267 5.47 -3.16 -18.93
CA CYS A 267 4.18 -3.82 -19.17
C CYS A 267 4.30 -5.09 -20.01
N HIS A 268 3.44 -6.06 -19.72
CA HIS A 268 3.23 -7.25 -20.56
C HIS A 268 2.72 -6.86 -21.96
N THR A 269 3.02 -7.69 -22.96
CA THR A 269 2.62 -7.49 -24.37
C THR A 269 1.12 -7.46 -24.61
N ASP A 270 0.33 -8.14 -23.77
CA ASP A 270 -1.15 -8.12 -23.76
C ASP A 270 -1.76 -6.90 -23.04
N GLY A 271 -0.91 -6.08 -22.42
CA GLY A 271 -1.29 -4.89 -21.67
C GLY A 271 -1.29 -5.08 -20.16
N ALA A 272 -1.59 -3.99 -19.45
CA ALA A 272 -1.51 -3.95 -17.99
C ALA A 272 -2.52 -2.97 -17.38
N LEU A 273 -2.97 -3.29 -16.16
CA LEU A 273 -3.63 -2.35 -15.26
C LEU A 273 -2.57 -1.59 -14.46
N VAL A 274 -2.63 -0.27 -14.52
CA VAL A 274 -1.76 0.65 -13.78
C VAL A 274 -2.60 1.39 -12.75
N ALA A 275 -2.23 1.28 -11.48
CA ALA A 275 -2.88 1.92 -10.35
C ALA A 275 -1.92 2.91 -9.68
N LEU A 276 -2.25 4.20 -9.72
CA LEU A 276 -1.41 5.28 -9.20
C LEU A 276 -2.08 5.98 -8.02
N TRP A 277 -1.45 5.95 -6.86
CA TRP A 277 -1.88 6.73 -5.71
C TRP A 277 -1.59 8.21 -5.93
N VAL A 278 -2.58 9.06 -5.69
CA VAL A 278 -2.50 10.51 -5.89
C VAL A 278 -3.18 11.25 -4.75
N THR A 279 -2.50 12.28 -4.23
CA THR A 279 -3.09 13.19 -3.22
C THR A 279 -4.17 14.08 -3.85
N ASN A 280 -5.10 14.62 -3.05
CA ASN A 280 -6.17 15.52 -3.50
C ASN A 280 -5.70 16.90 -4.04
N ARG A 281 -4.42 17.06 -4.35
CA ARG A 281 -3.84 18.30 -4.89
C ARG A 281 -4.13 18.41 -6.38
N GLU A 282 -4.93 19.41 -6.75
CA GLU A 282 -5.33 19.66 -8.14
C GLU A 282 -4.15 19.80 -9.10
N LYS A 283 -3.09 20.52 -8.70
CA LYS A 283 -1.88 20.66 -9.52
C LYS A 283 -1.28 19.31 -9.89
N LEU A 284 -1.30 18.36 -8.95
CA LEU A 284 -0.75 17.03 -9.15
C LEU A 284 -1.68 16.20 -10.05
N ARG A 285 -2.99 16.25 -9.82
CA ARG A 285 -3.98 15.58 -10.67
C ARG A 285 -3.87 16.05 -12.13
N GLY A 286 -3.76 17.36 -12.36
CA GLY A 286 -3.55 17.91 -13.70
C GLY A 286 -2.21 17.51 -14.34
N PHE A 287 -1.13 17.40 -13.56
CA PHE A 287 0.16 16.86 -14.05
C PHE A 287 0.03 15.39 -14.46
N VAL A 288 -0.66 14.59 -13.66
CA VAL A 288 -0.86 13.16 -13.99
C VAL A 288 -1.64 13.00 -15.29
N GLU A 289 -2.76 13.72 -15.42
CA GLU A 289 -3.65 13.62 -16.58
C GLU A 289 -3.01 14.14 -17.87
N LYS A 290 -2.25 15.23 -17.80
CA LYS A 290 -1.73 15.93 -19.00
C LYS A 290 -0.32 15.52 -19.39
N GLU A 291 0.51 15.09 -18.45
CA GLU A 291 1.93 14.79 -18.69
C GLU A 291 2.25 13.32 -18.36
N LEU A 292 1.94 12.86 -17.14
CA LEU A 292 2.44 11.57 -16.64
C LEU A 292 1.82 10.36 -17.35
N PHE A 293 0.49 10.25 -17.36
CA PHE A 293 -0.23 9.16 -18.03
C PHE A 293 0.06 9.12 -19.54
N PRO A 294 0.02 10.25 -20.28
CA PRO A 294 0.43 10.28 -21.67
C PRO A 294 1.87 9.81 -21.89
N ALA A 295 2.84 10.26 -21.07
CA ALA A 295 4.24 9.84 -21.18
C ALA A 295 4.41 8.33 -20.94
N TRP A 296 3.63 7.76 -20.02
CA TRP A 296 3.62 6.33 -19.73
C TRP A 296 2.77 5.50 -20.71
N GLY A 297 2.06 6.13 -21.65
CA GLY A 297 1.12 5.45 -22.55
C GLY A 297 -0.09 4.82 -21.82
N VAL A 298 -0.44 5.35 -20.65
CA VAL A 298 -1.55 4.89 -19.82
C VAL A 298 -2.81 5.65 -20.21
N LYS A 299 -3.89 4.92 -20.55
CA LYS A 299 -5.21 5.51 -20.75
C LYS A 299 -5.99 5.45 -19.44
N TYR A 300 -6.40 6.60 -18.90
CA TYR A 300 -7.27 6.66 -17.71
C TYR A 300 -8.59 5.91 -17.95
N VAL A 301 -9.05 5.17 -16.95
CA VAL A 301 -10.29 4.38 -17.00
C VAL A 301 -11.24 4.70 -15.85
N ALA A 302 -10.74 4.67 -14.61
CA ALA A 302 -11.57 4.81 -13.41
C ALA A 302 -10.78 5.41 -12.25
N THR A 303 -11.47 5.88 -11.22
CA THR A 303 -10.86 6.30 -9.95
C THR A 303 -11.47 5.54 -8.78
N PHE A 304 -10.61 4.98 -7.92
CA PHE A 304 -11.00 4.48 -6.61
C PHE A 304 -10.61 5.51 -5.55
N PHE A 305 -11.29 5.47 -4.40
CA PHE A 305 -11.04 6.38 -3.30
C PHE A 305 -10.83 5.62 -2.00
N TRP A 306 -9.72 5.88 -1.31
CA TRP A 306 -9.49 5.35 0.03
C TRP A 306 -10.03 6.33 1.06
N LEU A 307 -11.17 6.01 1.68
CA LEU A 307 -11.78 6.75 2.78
C LEU A 307 -11.26 6.24 4.12
N LYS A 308 -10.71 7.14 4.92
CA LYS A 308 -10.06 6.83 6.19
C LYS A 308 -11.03 6.98 7.35
N VAL A 309 -11.19 5.89 8.09
CA VAL A 309 -12.08 5.80 9.25
C VAL A 309 -11.30 5.45 10.52
N LYS A 310 -11.89 5.70 11.68
CA LYS A 310 -11.41 5.24 12.98
C LYS A 310 -12.01 3.88 13.30
N ALA A 311 -11.52 3.26 14.38
CA ALA A 311 -12.03 1.97 14.84
C ALA A 311 -13.51 1.97 15.25
N ASP A 312 -14.04 3.13 15.64
CA ASP A 312 -15.47 3.32 15.96
C ASP A 312 -16.35 3.58 14.72
N GLY A 313 -15.76 3.50 13.51
CA GLY A 313 -16.44 3.77 12.24
C GLY A 313 -16.49 5.25 11.84
N SER A 314 -16.18 6.19 12.76
CA SER A 314 -16.21 7.62 12.44
C SER A 314 -15.06 8.04 11.51
N LEU A 315 -15.24 9.10 10.73
CA LEU A 315 -14.18 9.65 9.89
C LEU A 315 -13.00 10.20 10.73
N ILE A 316 -11.79 10.10 10.19
CA ILE A 316 -10.60 10.65 10.87
C ILE A 316 -10.59 12.19 10.94
N SER A 317 -11.29 12.84 10.02
CA SER A 317 -11.48 14.29 9.93
C SER A 317 -12.81 14.59 9.23
N ASP A 318 -13.24 15.85 9.29
CA ASP A 318 -14.40 16.32 8.53
C ASP A 318 -14.18 16.10 7.03
N LEU A 319 -15.20 15.54 6.37
CA LEU A 319 -15.18 15.20 4.95
C LEU A 319 -14.96 16.44 4.07
N ASP A 320 -15.53 17.57 4.48
CA ASP A 320 -15.52 18.84 3.73
C ASP A 320 -14.30 19.72 4.07
N LEU A 321 -13.35 19.21 4.87
CA LEU A 321 -12.14 19.92 5.25
C LEU A 321 -11.17 20.03 4.06
N PHE A 322 -11.30 21.11 3.28
CA PHE A 322 -10.68 21.32 1.97
C PHE A 322 -9.22 20.83 1.82
N HIS A 323 -8.32 21.17 2.75
CA HIS A 323 -6.90 20.77 2.67
C HIS A 323 -6.55 19.45 3.39
N HIS A 324 -7.50 18.86 4.12
CA HIS A 324 -7.30 17.69 4.98
C HIS A 324 -8.47 16.72 4.90
N ARG A 325 -9.01 16.54 3.69
CA ARG A 325 -10.08 15.58 3.43
C ARG A 325 -9.62 14.18 3.85
N PRO A 326 -10.49 13.37 4.47
CA PRO A 326 -10.15 12.06 5.02
C PRO A 326 -10.04 10.97 3.94
N TYR A 327 -9.74 11.33 2.68
CA TYR A 327 -9.59 10.35 1.61
C TYR A 327 -8.43 10.66 0.67
N GLU A 328 -7.95 9.63 -0.03
CA GLU A 328 -6.96 9.75 -1.11
C GLU A 328 -7.45 9.05 -2.38
N CYS A 329 -6.95 9.44 -3.54
CA CYS A 329 -7.36 8.89 -4.82
C CYS A 329 -6.38 7.81 -5.29
N LEU A 330 -6.93 6.75 -5.89
CA LEU A 330 -6.20 5.75 -6.65
C LEU A 330 -6.69 5.80 -8.09
N LEU A 331 -5.85 6.32 -8.98
CA LEU A 331 -6.18 6.48 -10.39
C LEU A 331 -5.86 5.19 -11.13
N LEU A 332 -6.84 4.65 -11.84
CA LEU A 332 -6.71 3.43 -12.62
C LEU A 332 -6.63 3.77 -14.11
N GLY A 333 -5.64 3.17 -14.77
CA GLY A 333 -5.49 3.28 -16.21
C GLY A 333 -5.02 1.98 -16.83
N LEU A 334 -5.24 1.84 -18.13
CA LEU A 334 -4.85 0.67 -18.91
C LEU A 334 -3.78 1.04 -19.92
N VAL A 335 -2.73 0.22 -19.98
CA VAL A 335 -1.82 0.15 -21.12
C VAL A 335 -2.33 -0.94 -22.04
N HIS A 336 -2.55 -0.60 -23.31
CA HIS A 336 -3.02 -1.57 -24.30
C HIS A 336 -1.86 -2.39 -24.85
N GLY A 337 -2.08 -3.68 -25.01
CA GLY A 337 -1.13 -4.58 -25.64
C GLY A 337 -0.90 -4.31 -27.12
N LYS A 338 0.16 -4.89 -27.69
CA LYS A 338 0.51 -4.75 -29.12
C LYS A 338 -0.37 -5.63 -30.02
N VAL A 339 -0.88 -6.76 -29.52
CA VAL A 339 -1.72 -7.69 -30.28
C VAL A 339 -3.13 -7.11 -30.39
N THR A 340 -3.38 -6.47 -31.53
CA THR A 340 -4.62 -5.72 -31.79
C THR A 340 -5.52 -6.53 -32.72
N ASP A 341 -6.04 -7.67 -32.26
CA ASP A 341 -7.25 -8.22 -32.88
C ASP A 341 -8.48 -7.57 -32.23
N SER A 342 -8.86 -6.45 -32.83
CA SER A 342 -9.95 -5.54 -32.49
C SER A 342 -11.33 -6.18 -32.25
N LYS A 343 -11.50 -7.50 -32.43
CA LYS A 343 -12.80 -8.19 -32.36
C LYS A 343 -12.96 -9.17 -31.20
N GLN A 344 -11.89 -9.59 -30.51
CA GLN A 344 -12.02 -10.54 -29.39
C GLN A 344 -11.89 -9.91 -27.99
N LEU A 345 -11.38 -8.68 -27.89
CA LEU A 345 -11.07 -8.06 -26.60
C LEU A 345 -12.27 -7.37 -25.92
N SER A 346 -13.41 -7.27 -26.60
CA SER A 346 -14.62 -6.57 -26.11
C SER A 346 -15.59 -7.45 -25.32
N SER A 347 -15.40 -8.77 -25.27
CA SER A 347 -16.36 -9.67 -24.60
C SER A 347 -15.91 -10.18 -23.23
N THR A 348 -14.67 -9.93 -22.79
CA THR A 348 -14.11 -10.57 -21.58
C THR A 348 -13.35 -9.64 -20.62
N LYS A 349 -13.20 -8.34 -20.92
CA LYS A 349 -12.58 -7.40 -19.97
C LYS A 349 -13.56 -7.06 -18.85
N PRO A 350 -13.20 -7.26 -17.56
CA PRO A 350 -14.06 -6.87 -16.46
C PRO A 350 -14.30 -5.36 -16.52
N ILE A 351 -15.57 -4.95 -16.38
CA ILE A 351 -15.94 -3.54 -16.29
C ILE A 351 -15.38 -3.02 -14.97
N LEU A 352 -14.38 -2.14 -15.04
CA LEU A 352 -13.81 -1.47 -13.87
C LEU A 352 -14.88 -0.52 -13.27
N PRO A 353 -15.28 -0.71 -12.01
CA PRO A 353 -16.30 0.13 -11.39
C PRO A 353 -15.72 1.50 -11.08
N ASP A 354 -16.27 2.56 -11.68
CA ASP A 354 -15.83 3.92 -11.31
C ASP A 354 -16.36 4.32 -9.93
N ASN A 355 -15.61 5.19 -9.24
CA ASN A 355 -15.94 5.69 -7.90
C ASN A 355 -16.08 4.59 -6.82
N GLN A 356 -15.30 3.51 -6.91
CA GLN A 356 -15.24 2.51 -5.84
C GLN A 356 -14.58 3.09 -4.58
N ILE A 357 -15.22 2.89 -3.42
CA ILE A 357 -14.74 3.39 -2.14
C ILE A 357 -14.10 2.25 -1.33
N ILE A 358 -12.87 2.43 -0.92
CA ILE A 358 -12.15 1.53 -0.02
C ILE A 358 -12.13 2.20 1.35
N LEU A 359 -12.76 1.58 2.35
CA LEU A 359 -12.68 2.03 3.73
C LEU A 359 -11.62 1.23 4.47
N SER A 360 -10.75 1.90 5.21
CA SER A 360 -9.88 1.23 6.17
C SER A 360 -9.45 2.17 7.28
N ILE A 361 -9.03 1.57 8.38
CA ILE A 361 -8.36 2.32 9.45
C ILE A 361 -6.92 2.56 8.99
N PRO A 362 -6.45 3.82 8.92
CA PRO A 362 -5.05 4.06 8.61
C PRO A 362 -4.16 3.49 9.71
N GLY A 363 -2.99 2.98 9.31
CA GLY A 363 -1.94 2.53 10.23
C GLY A 363 -0.88 3.62 10.36
N GLY A 364 0.31 3.35 9.83
CA GLY A 364 1.40 4.31 9.78
C GLY A 364 1.20 5.47 8.80
N TYR A 365 2.05 6.50 8.93
CA TYR A 365 2.04 7.65 8.02
C TYR A 365 2.32 7.22 6.58
N SER A 366 1.46 7.65 5.66
CA SER A 366 1.55 7.34 4.22
C SER A 366 1.57 5.83 3.91
N ARG A 367 1.07 4.98 4.81
CA ARG A 367 0.86 3.55 4.53
C ARG A 367 -0.55 3.34 3.99
N LYS A 368 -0.63 2.86 2.76
CA LYS A 368 -1.89 2.58 2.08
C LYS A 368 -2.44 1.20 2.50
N PRO A 369 -3.75 0.95 2.38
CA PRO A 369 -4.28 -0.39 2.59
C PRO A 369 -3.74 -1.37 1.53
N PRO A 370 -3.62 -2.67 1.86
CA PRO A 370 -3.24 -3.70 0.91
C PRO A 370 -4.39 -3.93 -0.08
N ILE A 371 -4.24 -3.38 -1.28
CA ILE A 371 -5.27 -3.43 -2.35
C ILE A 371 -4.94 -4.42 -3.46
N ALA A 372 -3.81 -5.14 -3.35
CA ALA A 372 -3.32 -6.08 -4.35
C ALA A 372 -4.40 -7.09 -4.78
N GLY A 373 -5.04 -7.76 -3.82
CA GLY A 373 -6.11 -8.73 -4.09
C GLY A 373 -7.33 -8.11 -4.77
N LEU A 374 -7.74 -6.91 -4.36
CA LEU A 374 -8.87 -6.19 -4.97
C LEU A 374 -8.58 -5.81 -6.43
N LEU A 375 -7.35 -5.37 -6.74
CA LEU A 375 -6.97 -4.99 -8.09
C LEU A 375 -6.76 -6.19 -9.02
N HIS A 376 -6.38 -7.35 -8.47
CA HIS A 376 -6.16 -8.57 -9.25
C HIS A 376 -7.43 -9.03 -9.99
N GLU A 377 -8.62 -8.77 -9.43
CA GLU A 377 -9.91 -9.05 -10.08
C GLU A 377 -10.10 -8.31 -11.42
N TYR A 378 -9.41 -7.18 -11.61
CA TYR A 378 -9.54 -6.31 -12.78
C TYR A 378 -8.33 -6.33 -13.71
N ALA A 379 -7.23 -6.96 -13.30
CA ALA A 379 -6.05 -7.10 -14.14
C ALA A 379 -6.34 -8.03 -15.33
N PRO A 380 -5.70 -7.82 -16.50
CA PRO A 380 -5.78 -8.78 -17.61
C PRO A 380 -5.39 -10.18 -17.13
N ARG A 381 -6.27 -11.17 -17.32
CA ARG A 381 -6.00 -12.56 -16.93
C ARG A 381 -4.93 -13.15 -17.84
N LEU A 382 -3.78 -13.47 -17.27
CA LEU A 382 -2.67 -14.12 -17.96
C LEU A 382 -2.31 -15.43 -17.26
N GLN A 383 -1.87 -16.42 -18.04
CA GLN A 383 -1.37 -17.70 -17.54
C GLN A 383 -0.16 -17.52 -16.61
N ARG A 384 0.61 -16.43 -16.77
CA ARG A 384 1.76 -16.04 -15.94
C ARG A 384 1.70 -14.54 -15.60
N GLY A 385 0.60 -14.10 -14.98
CA GLY A 385 0.46 -12.72 -14.55
C GLY A 385 1.54 -12.33 -13.54
N ARG A 386 2.29 -11.26 -13.82
CA ARG A 386 3.29 -10.70 -12.91
C ARG A 386 2.84 -9.35 -12.39
N CYS A 387 2.99 -9.18 -11.09
CA CYS A 387 2.60 -7.96 -10.41
C CYS A 387 3.83 -7.24 -9.85
N ILE A 388 3.81 -5.91 -9.89
CA ILE A 388 4.88 -5.08 -9.31
C ILE A 388 4.30 -3.88 -8.56
N GLU A 389 4.92 -3.57 -7.42
CA GLU A 389 4.72 -2.32 -6.70
C GLU A 389 5.97 -1.44 -6.84
N LEU A 390 5.80 -0.23 -7.35
CA LEU A 390 6.85 0.77 -7.47
C LEU A 390 6.78 1.76 -6.30
N PHE A 391 7.96 2.11 -5.77
CA PHE A 391 8.15 2.86 -4.52
C PHE A 391 7.63 2.11 -3.29
N ALA A 392 7.69 0.78 -3.35
CA ALA A 392 7.24 -0.11 -2.29
C ALA A 392 8.05 0.08 -1.01
N ARG A 393 7.36 -0.02 0.12
CA ARG A 393 7.95 -0.11 1.48
C ARG A 393 7.62 -1.42 2.18
N GLU A 394 6.85 -2.24 1.50
CA GLU A 394 6.27 -3.48 1.95
C GLU A 394 6.38 -4.50 0.81
N MET A 395 6.36 -5.78 1.15
CA MET A 395 6.40 -6.87 0.20
C MET A 395 5.06 -7.58 0.21
N THR A 396 4.61 -7.97 -0.98
CA THR A 396 3.38 -8.73 -1.18
C THR A 396 3.75 -10.09 -1.75
N ALA A 397 3.16 -11.17 -1.24
CA ALA A 397 3.37 -12.51 -1.77
C ALA A 397 3.04 -12.57 -3.27
N GLY A 398 3.88 -13.23 -4.08
CA GLY A 398 3.70 -13.30 -5.53
C GLY A 398 4.08 -12.03 -6.31
N TRP A 399 4.58 -10.97 -5.66
CA TRP A 399 4.85 -9.67 -6.28
C TRP A 399 6.33 -9.31 -6.24
N ILE A 400 6.72 -8.41 -7.15
CA ILE A 400 7.98 -7.69 -7.06
C ILE A 400 7.75 -6.35 -6.36
N SER A 401 8.54 -6.06 -5.34
CA SER A 401 8.56 -4.76 -4.66
C SER A 401 9.81 -3.99 -5.05
N TRP A 402 9.64 -2.84 -5.72
CA TRP A 402 10.75 -1.97 -6.10
C TRP A 402 10.71 -0.65 -5.33
N GLY A 403 11.87 -0.20 -4.84
CA GLY A 403 12.01 1.11 -4.21
C GLY A 403 13.31 1.21 -3.40
N ASN A 404 13.48 2.32 -2.68
CA ASN A 404 14.66 2.51 -1.83
C ASN A 404 14.60 1.73 -0.50
N GLU A 405 13.40 1.29 -0.09
CA GLU A 405 13.17 0.68 1.23
C GLU A 405 12.08 -0.42 1.22
N PRO A 406 12.07 -1.36 0.25
CA PRO A 406 11.02 -2.39 0.15
C PRO A 406 10.92 -3.31 1.38
N LEU A 407 11.97 -3.35 2.21
CA LEU A 407 12.03 -4.11 3.46
C LEU A 407 11.61 -3.31 4.71
N HIS A 408 11.19 -2.05 4.58
CA HIS A 408 10.91 -1.17 5.72
C HIS A 408 9.91 -1.75 6.72
N PHE A 409 8.83 -2.39 6.24
CA PHE A 409 7.88 -3.07 7.11
C PHE A 409 8.20 -4.55 7.36
N GLN A 410 9.23 -5.12 6.71
CA GLN A 410 9.52 -6.55 6.78
C GLN A 410 10.36 -7.00 7.97
N GLU A 411 10.76 -6.10 8.87
CA GLU A 411 11.54 -6.49 10.05
C GLU A 411 10.81 -7.50 10.94
N SER A 412 11.53 -8.48 11.47
CA SER A 412 10.97 -9.60 12.23
C SER A 412 10.17 -9.18 13.48
N ARG A 413 10.46 -8.01 14.07
CA ARG A 413 9.69 -7.43 15.20
C ARG A 413 8.22 -7.16 14.87
N ASN A 414 7.91 -7.03 13.58
CA ASN A 414 6.56 -6.83 13.08
C ASN A 414 5.78 -8.14 12.93
N PHE A 415 6.42 -9.29 13.15
CA PHE A 415 5.86 -10.60 12.93
C PHE A 415 5.87 -11.42 14.21
N MET A 416 4.94 -12.37 14.28
CA MET A 416 4.83 -13.39 15.30
C MET A 416 4.95 -14.73 14.58
N LYS A 417 5.74 -15.66 15.11
CA LYS A 417 5.83 -17.01 14.54
C LYS A 417 4.52 -17.75 14.83
N THR A 418 3.95 -18.43 13.84
CA THR A 418 2.72 -19.22 13.99
C THR A 418 2.95 -20.55 14.69
#